data_AF-A0A8J8DS26-F1
#
_entry.id   AF-A0A8J8DS26-F1
#
_cell.length_a   1.000
_cell.length_b   1.000
_cell.length_c   1.000
_cell.angle_alpha   90.00
_cell.angle_beta   90.00
_cell.angle_gamma   90.00
#
_symmetry.space_group_name_H-M   'P 1'
#
loop_
_entity.id
_entity.type
_entity.pdbx_description
1 polymer ?
#
loop_
_entity_poly.entity_id
_entity_poly.type
_entity_poly.pdbx_seq_one_letter_code
_entity_poly.pdbx_strand_id
1 'polypeptide(L)'
;RPGFEPGARARKLQSSSQMPLNTLWSLHKEAYQKWLSLRVATEETKRRYPATLEKFFSTYTIQSYEDLQEALMSVEYKRHITKALRSFVNFLKSRGVITREQHLDLKEIIWTKPVQPRKVNVSDEQIRAALEYYEQKDAILAAIYKALVYSGLRLRAVVELFNEYDPAKLILPPEHKNIAKYPLHRHKGQKKAFYAYLPRDFALSELEQLPLDYEHVKNRLRVKLRAVRNTEKSVQFSASAVREWFATFLARQGCPFEVINFIQGRAERGVLEKHYLNLEILADEWYSAVVDDLKAVLEGGK
;
A
#
# COMPACT_ATOMS: atom_id res chain seq x y z
N ARG A 1 -34.97 3.55 -6.59
CA ARG A 1 -34.56 2.58 -7.65
C ARG A 1 -35.38 2.90 -8.89
N PRO A 2 -34.71 3.13 -10.01
CA PRO A 2 -35.20 2.54 -11.26
C PRO A 2 -34.07 1.91 -12.10
N GLY A 3 -34.36 0.74 -12.65
CA GLY A 3 -33.82 0.21 -13.91
C GLY A 3 -32.32 -0.06 -13.99
N PHE A 4 -31.88 -1.24 -13.54
CA PHE A 4 -30.71 -1.86 -14.17
C PHE A 4 -31.21 -2.49 -15.48
N GLU A 5 -31.07 -1.76 -16.60
CA GLU A 5 -31.10 -2.40 -17.91
C GLU A 5 -29.69 -2.97 -18.15
N PRO A 6 -29.51 -4.31 -18.17
CA PRO A 6 -28.31 -4.85 -18.78
C PRO A 6 -28.41 -4.51 -20.25
N GLY A 7 -27.52 -3.64 -20.73
CA GLY A 7 -27.30 -3.42 -22.15
C GLY A 7 -26.85 -4.73 -22.78
N ALA A 8 -27.82 -5.59 -23.08
CA ALA A 8 -27.67 -6.78 -23.89
C ALA A 8 -27.39 -6.31 -25.32
N ARG A 9 -26.14 -5.94 -25.59
CA ARG A 9 -25.60 -6.22 -26.92
C ARG A 9 -25.46 -7.72 -26.99
N ALA A 10 -26.55 -8.37 -27.39
CA ALA A 10 -26.56 -9.72 -27.90
C ALA A 10 -25.68 -9.78 -29.17
N ARG A 11 -24.35 -9.72 -28.99
CA ARG A 11 -23.47 -10.46 -29.89
C ARG A 11 -23.70 -11.92 -29.51
N LYS A 12 -24.55 -12.60 -30.27
CA LYS A 12 -24.34 -14.01 -30.56
C LYS A 12 -22.94 -14.12 -31.18
N LEU A 13 -21.91 -14.07 -30.35
CA LEU A 13 -20.60 -14.58 -30.70
C LEU A 13 -20.83 -16.07 -30.86
N GLN A 14 -21.05 -16.45 -32.11
CA GLN A 14 -21.01 -17.82 -32.56
C GLN A 14 -19.82 -18.49 -31.87
N SER A 15 -20.03 -19.73 -31.46
CA SER A 15 -19.06 -20.64 -30.86
C SER A 15 -17.83 -20.78 -31.75
N SER A 16 -16.95 -19.78 -31.78
CA SER A 16 -15.57 -19.96 -32.16
C SER A 16 -15.03 -20.96 -31.17
N SER A 17 -14.34 -21.99 -31.64
CA SER A 17 -13.75 -23.09 -30.87
C SER A 17 -12.76 -22.53 -29.85
N GLN A 18 -13.29 -21.93 -28.78
CA GLN A 18 -12.53 -21.36 -27.69
C GLN A 18 -12.26 -22.49 -26.73
N MET A 19 -10.98 -22.76 -26.55
CA MET A 19 -10.55 -23.64 -25.50
C MET A 19 -11.08 -23.10 -24.15
N PRO A 20 -11.77 -23.93 -23.34
CA PRO A 20 -12.29 -23.54 -22.03
C PRO A 20 -11.22 -22.87 -21.16
N LEU A 21 -11.60 -21.86 -20.38
CA LEU A 21 -10.66 -21.14 -19.51
C LEU A 21 -10.01 -22.07 -18.46
N ASN A 22 -10.73 -23.09 -18.00
CA ASN A 22 -10.17 -24.12 -17.13
C ASN A 22 -9.06 -24.92 -17.82
N THR A 23 -9.27 -25.28 -19.09
CA THR A 23 -8.26 -25.98 -19.90
C THR A 23 -7.04 -25.08 -20.11
N LEU A 24 -7.25 -23.81 -20.45
CA LEU A 24 -6.16 -22.83 -20.58
C LEU A 24 -5.38 -22.66 -19.26
N TRP A 25 -6.06 -22.62 -18.12
CA TRP A 25 -5.41 -22.59 -16.81
C TRP A 25 -4.57 -23.84 -16.57
N SER A 26 -5.15 -25.03 -16.76
CA SER A 26 -4.47 -26.30 -16.56
C SER A 26 -3.19 -26.42 -17.39
N LEU A 27 -3.26 -26.07 -18.68
CA LEU A 27 -2.14 -26.14 -19.61
C LEU A 27 -1.04 -25.09 -19.35
N HIS A 28 -1.41 -23.90 -18.87
CA HIS A 28 -0.49 -22.77 -18.81
C HIS A 28 -0.14 -22.28 -17.41
N LYS A 29 -0.64 -22.88 -16.33
CA LYS A 29 -0.40 -22.41 -14.95
C LYS A 29 1.08 -22.28 -14.59
N GLU A 30 1.93 -23.23 -14.99
CA GLU A 30 3.38 -23.18 -14.72
C GLU A 30 4.08 -22.09 -15.53
N ALA A 31 3.75 -21.98 -16.82
CA ALA A 31 4.27 -20.94 -17.71
C ALA A 31 3.84 -19.55 -17.24
N TYR A 32 2.61 -19.42 -16.74
CA TYR A 32 2.08 -18.20 -16.14
C TYR A 32 2.84 -17.84 -14.86
N GLN A 33 3.09 -18.79 -13.95
CA GLN A 33 3.87 -18.54 -12.74
C GLN A 33 5.28 -18.02 -13.05
N LYS A 34 5.98 -18.65 -14.02
CA LYS A 34 7.29 -18.19 -14.51
C LYS A 34 7.21 -16.81 -15.14
N TRP A 35 6.20 -16.55 -15.96
CA TRP A 35 6.01 -15.23 -16.58
C TRP A 35 5.70 -14.14 -15.54
N LEU A 36 4.91 -14.46 -14.52
CA LEU A 36 4.53 -13.55 -13.45
C LEU A 36 5.74 -13.20 -12.57
N SER A 37 6.59 -14.18 -12.26
CA SER A 37 7.77 -13.99 -11.41
C SER A 37 8.80 -13.03 -12.02
N LEU A 38 8.91 -13.00 -13.34
CA LEU A 38 9.79 -12.08 -14.07
C LEU A 38 9.27 -10.64 -14.14
N ARG A 39 7.95 -10.44 -14.04
CA ARG A 39 7.31 -9.12 -14.26
C ARG A 39 6.86 -8.43 -12.98
N VAL A 40 6.55 -9.20 -11.95
CA VAL A 40 6.01 -8.68 -10.70
C VAL A 40 7.13 -8.58 -9.67
N ALA A 41 7.33 -7.39 -9.11
CA ALA A 41 8.39 -7.19 -8.13
C ALA A 41 8.10 -7.81 -6.75
N THR A 42 6.83 -8.02 -6.38
CA THR A 42 6.44 -8.43 -5.02
C THR A 42 6.12 -9.92 -4.91
N GLU A 43 6.83 -10.63 -4.02
CA GLU A 43 6.59 -12.06 -3.73
C GLU A 43 5.16 -12.34 -3.30
N GLU A 44 4.54 -11.43 -2.53
CA GLU A 44 3.13 -11.53 -2.14
C GLU A 44 2.20 -11.67 -3.36
N THR A 45 2.44 -10.90 -4.42
CA THR A 45 1.61 -10.95 -5.63
C THR A 45 1.93 -12.19 -6.46
N LYS A 46 3.21 -12.57 -6.56
CA LYS A 46 3.66 -13.81 -7.22
C LYS A 46 3.00 -15.04 -6.62
N ARG A 47 2.85 -15.09 -5.30
CA ARG A 47 2.15 -16.18 -4.58
C ARG A 47 0.63 -16.08 -4.68
N ARG A 48 0.07 -14.88 -4.46
CA ARG A 48 -1.38 -14.67 -4.34
C ARG A 48 -2.12 -14.94 -5.64
N TYR A 49 -1.61 -14.48 -6.78
CA TYR A 49 -2.35 -14.58 -8.04
C TYR A 49 -2.55 -16.03 -8.49
N PRO A 50 -1.50 -16.88 -8.57
CA PRO A 50 -1.67 -18.29 -8.88
C PRO A 50 -2.57 -19.01 -7.88
N ALA A 51 -2.40 -18.79 -6.57
CA ALA A 51 -3.25 -19.41 -5.56
C ALA A 51 -4.74 -18.99 -5.69
N THR A 52 -4.99 -17.74 -6.06
CA THR A 52 -6.35 -17.24 -6.31
C THR A 52 -6.96 -17.90 -7.54
N LEU A 53 -6.18 -18.05 -8.61
CA LEU A 53 -6.62 -18.68 -9.86
C LEU A 53 -6.86 -20.18 -9.68
N GLU A 54 -5.96 -20.87 -8.98
CA GLU A 54 -6.12 -22.29 -8.66
C GLU A 54 -7.44 -22.54 -7.92
N LYS A 55 -7.69 -21.77 -6.85
CA LYS A 55 -8.95 -21.85 -6.10
C LYS A 55 -10.17 -21.52 -6.99
N PHE A 56 -10.06 -20.50 -7.84
CA PHE A 56 -11.16 -20.10 -8.71
C PHE A 56 -11.50 -21.21 -9.72
N PHE A 57 -10.51 -21.72 -10.45
CA PHE A 57 -10.72 -22.75 -11.47
C PHE A 57 -10.98 -24.16 -10.88
N SER A 58 -10.66 -24.40 -9.61
CA SER A 58 -11.09 -25.62 -8.91
C SER A 58 -12.55 -25.55 -8.44
N THR A 59 -13.08 -24.35 -8.21
CA THR A 59 -14.47 -24.15 -7.75
C THR A 59 -15.45 -23.99 -8.90
N TYR A 60 -15.04 -23.37 -10.00
CA TYR A 60 -15.91 -23.06 -11.13
C TYR A 60 -15.40 -23.69 -12.42
N THR A 61 -16.32 -24.32 -13.15
CA THR A 61 -16.07 -24.86 -14.49
C THR A 61 -16.49 -23.81 -15.52
N ILE A 62 -15.51 -23.24 -16.22
CA ILE A 62 -15.67 -22.14 -17.17
C ILE A 62 -15.38 -22.64 -18.58
N GLN A 63 -16.44 -23.08 -19.27
CA GLN A 63 -16.43 -23.51 -20.67
C GLN A 63 -16.77 -22.36 -21.62
N SER A 64 -17.54 -21.38 -21.14
CA SER A 64 -18.03 -20.25 -21.94
C SER A 64 -17.81 -18.90 -21.26
N TYR A 65 -18.08 -17.81 -22.01
CA TYR A 65 -18.14 -16.46 -21.45
C TYR A 65 -19.30 -16.28 -20.46
N GLU A 66 -20.42 -16.97 -20.67
CA GLU A 66 -21.57 -16.94 -19.76
C GLU A 66 -21.18 -17.57 -18.41
N ASP A 67 -20.52 -18.73 -18.43
CA ASP A 67 -20.04 -19.41 -17.22
C ASP A 67 -19.10 -18.49 -16.42
N LEU A 68 -18.22 -17.76 -17.12
CA LEU A 68 -17.32 -16.79 -16.50
C LEU A 68 -18.09 -15.67 -15.83
N GLN A 69 -19.12 -15.15 -16.50
CA GLN A 69 -19.97 -14.10 -15.98
C GLN A 69 -20.75 -14.56 -14.74
N GLU A 70 -21.34 -15.75 -14.78
CA GLU A 70 -22.04 -16.39 -13.65
C GLU A 70 -21.10 -16.62 -12.45
N ALA A 71 -19.92 -17.19 -12.70
CA ALA A 71 -18.92 -17.39 -11.66
C ALA A 71 -18.50 -16.05 -11.03
N LEU A 72 -18.26 -15.01 -11.83
CA LEU A 72 -17.91 -13.68 -11.34
C LEU A 72 -19.04 -13.01 -10.55
N MET A 73 -20.30 -13.20 -10.96
CA MET A 73 -21.47 -12.74 -10.19
C MET A 73 -21.54 -13.44 -8.83
N SER A 74 -21.33 -14.77 -8.79
CA SER A 74 -21.37 -15.55 -7.55
C SER A 74 -20.29 -15.15 -6.53
N VAL A 75 -19.12 -14.70 -7.01
CA VAL A 75 -18.05 -14.15 -6.15
C VAL A 75 -18.14 -12.63 -6.00
N GLU A 76 -19.24 -12.02 -6.44
CA GLU A 76 -19.53 -10.59 -6.37
C GLU A 76 -18.42 -9.70 -6.98
N TYR A 77 -17.74 -10.19 -8.02
CA TYR A 77 -16.62 -9.51 -8.66
C TYR A 77 -15.52 -9.10 -7.66
N LYS A 78 -15.24 -9.95 -6.66
CA LYS A 78 -14.18 -9.73 -5.67
C LYS A 78 -12.87 -9.33 -6.34
N ARG A 79 -12.35 -8.16 -5.95
CA ARG A 79 -11.21 -7.48 -6.62
C ARG A 79 -9.95 -8.33 -6.76
N HIS A 80 -9.65 -9.19 -5.80
CA HIS A 80 -8.45 -10.02 -5.87
C HIS A 80 -8.57 -11.11 -6.95
N ILE A 81 -9.78 -11.65 -7.15
CA ILE A 81 -10.11 -12.61 -8.21
C ILE A 81 -10.03 -11.92 -9.57
N THR A 82 -10.72 -10.80 -9.76
CA THR A 82 -10.74 -10.08 -11.05
C THR A 82 -9.36 -9.57 -11.46
N LYS A 83 -8.52 -9.14 -10.50
CA LYS A 83 -7.11 -8.81 -10.78
C LYS A 83 -6.28 -10.01 -11.22
N ALA A 84 -6.41 -11.14 -10.54
CA ALA A 84 -5.66 -12.35 -10.88
C ALA A 84 -6.07 -12.88 -12.26
N LEU A 85 -7.38 -12.90 -12.56
CA LEU A 85 -7.91 -13.29 -13.87
C LEU A 85 -7.43 -12.36 -14.98
N ARG A 86 -7.50 -11.03 -14.79
CA ARG A 86 -6.96 -10.07 -15.77
C ARG A 86 -5.47 -10.26 -16.01
N SER A 87 -4.70 -10.56 -14.97
CA SER A 87 -3.27 -10.87 -15.08
C SER A 87 -3.03 -12.10 -15.95
N PHE A 88 -3.80 -13.17 -15.73
CA PHE A 88 -3.73 -14.39 -16.53
C PHE A 88 -4.14 -14.15 -18.00
N VAL A 89 -5.24 -13.42 -18.23
CA VAL A 89 -5.70 -13.05 -19.59
C VAL A 89 -4.68 -12.19 -20.34
N ASN A 90 -4.00 -11.27 -19.65
CA ASN A 90 -2.87 -10.53 -20.23
C ASN A 90 -1.70 -11.45 -20.60
N PHE A 91 -1.40 -12.45 -19.77
CA PHE A 91 -0.38 -13.45 -20.06
C PHE A 91 -0.74 -14.24 -21.33
N LEU A 92 -1.97 -14.77 -21.42
CA LEU A 92 -2.43 -15.54 -22.57
C LEU A 92 -2.28 -14.73 -23.87
N LYS A 93 -2.71 -13.46 -23.86
CA LYS A 93 -2.49 -12.55 -24.99
C LYS A 93 -1.01 -12.36 -25.31
N SER A 94 -0.18 -12.13 -24.28
CA SER A 94 1.27 -11.88 -24.50
C SER A 94 2.01 -13.08 -25.08
N ARG A 95 1.45 -14.28 -24.95
CA ARG A 95 1.97 -15.53 -25.51
C ARG A 95 1.28 -15.94 -26.82
N GLY A 96 0.36 -15.12 -27.33
CA GLY A 96 -0.40 -15.44 -28.54
C GLY A 96 -1.41 -16.57 -28.40
N VAL A 97 -1.72 -17.00 -27.15
CA VAL A 97 -2.67 -18.09 -26.89
C VAL A 97 -4.11 -17.65 -27.15
N ILE A 98 -4.41 -16.37 -26.95
CA ILE A 98 -5.69 -15.75 -27.29
C ILE A 98 -5.47 -14.54 -28.20
N THR A 99 -6.48 -14.26 -29.03
CA THR A 99 -6.47 -13.09 -29.92
C THR A 99 -6.67 -11.79 -29.15
N ARG A 100 -6.42 -10.66 -29.83
CA ARG A 100 -6.70 -9.34 -29.27
C ARG A 100 -8.20 -9.14 -28.99
N GLU A 101 -9.08 -9.66 -29.83
CA GLU A 101 -10.53 -9.56 -29.65
C GLU A 101 -10.97 -10.32 -28.39
N GLN A 102 -10.57 -11.59 -28.27
CA GLN A 102 -10.85 -12.42 -27.10
C GLN A 102 -10.32 -11.77 -25.80
N HIS A 103 -9.14 -11.15 -25.86
CA HIS A 103 -8.58 -10.40 -24.74
C HIS A 103 -9.45 -9.21 -24.32
N LEU A 104 -10.05 -8.49 -25.27
CA LEU A 104 -10.93 -7.35 -24.99
C LEU A 104 -12.26 -7.83 -24.40
N ASP A 105 -12.88 -8.85 -24.99
CA ASP A 105 -14.13 -9.44 -24.49
C ASP A 105 -13.96 -9.95 -23.05
N LEU A 106 -12.90 -10.73 -22.80
CA LEU A 106 -12.59 -11.22 -21.44
C LEU A 106 -12.35 -10.07 -20.46
N LYS A 107 -11.73 -8.96 -20.87
CA LYS A 107 -11.54 -7.81 -19.99
C LYS A 107 -12.82 -7.04 -19.69
N GLU A 108 -13.75 -7.02 -20.64
CA GLU A 108 -15.09 -6.45 -20.46
C GLU A 108 -15.88 -7.26 -19.43
N ILE A 109 -15.89 -8.59 -19.57
CA ILE A 109 -16.53 -9.52 -18.62
C ILE A 109 -15.85 -9.44 -17.24
N ILE A 110 -14.51 -9.49 -17.18
CA ILE A 110 -13.76 -9.43 -15.92
C ILE A 110 -13.66 -7.96 -15.45
N TRP A 111 -14.78 -7.30 -15.19
CA TRP A 111 -14.78 -5.92 -14.73
C TRP A 111 -14.15 -5.78 -13.33
N THR A 112 -13.48 -4.65 -13.07
CA THR A 112 -12.85 -4.37 -11.77
C THR A 112 -13.55 -3.20 -11.10
N LYS A 113 -14.23 -3.47 -9.98
CA LYS A 113 -14.89 -2.42 -9.17
C LYS A 113 -13.91 -1.27 -8.87
N PRO A 114 -14.25 0.00 -9.20
CA PRO A 114 -13.47 1.14 -8.77
C PRO A 114 -13.51 1.21 -7.24
N VAL A 115 -12.38 1.56 -6.64
CA VAL A 115 -12.27 1.66 -5.18
C VAL A 115 -12.39 3.12 -4.82
N GLN A 116 -13.43 3.47 -4.05
CA GLN A 116 -13.44 4.75 -3.38
C GLN A 116 -12.40 4.73 -2.25
N PRO A 117 -11.53 5.75 -2.14
CA PRO A 117 -10.64 5.87 -1.00
C PRO A 117 -11.48 5.96 0.27
N ARG A 118 -11.24 5.07 1.23
CA ARG A 118 -11.80 5.22 2.58
C ARG A 118 -11.07 6.37 3.25
N LYS A 119 -11.80 7.40 3.66
CA LYS A 119 -11.27 8.45 4.54
C LYS A 119 -11.26 7.90 5.97
N VAL A 120 -10.08 7.87 6.59
CA VAL A 120 -9.96 7.58 8.02
C VAL A 120 -9.38 8.83 8.67
N ASN A 121 -10.25 9.63 9.29
CA ASN A 121 -9.81 10.79 10.05
C ASN A 121 -9.43 10.33 11.46
N VAL A 122 -8.15 10.48 11.80
CA VAL A 122 -7.62 10.27 13.15
C VAL A 122 -7.34 11.65 13.76
N SER A 123 -7.67 11.87 15.03
CA SER A 123 -7.36 13.11 15.74
C SER A 123 -6.05 13.03 16.52
N ASP A 124 -5.52 14.16 16.96
CA ASP A 124 -4.28 14.25 17.73
C ASP A 124 -4.41 13.49 19.06
N GLU A 125 -5.58 13.55 19.70
CA GLU A 125 -5.89 12.78 20.93
C GLU A 125 -5.86 11.27 20.66
N GLN A 126 -6.32 10.84 19.48
CA GLN A 126 -6.28 9.44 19.09
C GLN A 126 -4.85 8.98 18.78
N ILE A 127 -4.02 9.85 18.21
CA ILE A 127 -2.60 9.58 17.99
C ILE A 127 -1.87 9.44 19.34
N ARG A 128 -2.18 10.28 20.32
CA ARG A 128 -1.59 10.21 21.66
C ARG A 128 -2.04 8.98 22.45
N ALA A 129 -3.35 8.74 22.53
CA ALA A 129 -3.89 7.59 23.25
C ALA A 129 -3.40 6.25 22.67
N ALA A 130 -3.12 6.21 21.37
CA ALA A 130 -2.50 5.04 20.75
C ALA A 130 -1.04 4.85 21.20
N LEU A 131 -0.25 5.93 21.31
CA LEU A 131 1.11 5.86 21.83
C LEU A 131 1.12 5.34 23.28
N GLU A 132 0.32 5.94 24.16
CA GLU A 132 0.21 5.53 25.57
C GLU A 132 -0.09 4.03 25.70
N TYR A 133 -0.99 3.51 24.85
CA TYR A 133 -1.30 2.09 24.80
C TYR A 133 -0.08 1.22 24.43
N TYR A 134 0.72 1.64 23.45
CA TYR A 134 1.89 0.87 23.03
C TYR A 134 3.01 0.95 24.07
N GLU A 135 3.23 2.10 24.70
CA GLU A 135 4.23 2.27 25.76
C GLU A 135 3.96 1.37 26.96
N GLN A 136 2.69 1.20 27.34
CA GLN A 136 2.29 0.27 28.41
C GLN A 136 2.46 -1.21 28.04
N LYS A 137 2.50 -1.54 26.75
CA LYS A 137 2.41 -2.92 26.28
C LYS A 137 3.74 -3.47 25.79
N ASP A 138 4.48 -2.69 25.01
CA ASP A 138 5.68 -3.13 24.30
C ASP A 138 6.46 -1.91 23.78
N ALA A 139 7.62 -1.66 24.38
CA ALA A 139 8.49 -0.56 24.00
C ALA A 139 8.91 -0.58 22.52
N ILE A 140 9.09 -1.77 21.93
CA ILE A 140 9.41 -1.92 20.50
C ILE A 140 8.23 -1.45 19.64
N LEU A 141 7.00 -1.81 20.01
CA LEU A 141 5.82 -1.31 19.30
C LEU A 141 5.64 0.20 19.45
N ALA A 142 5.98 0.76 20.61
CA ALA A 142 5.96 2.20 20.85
C ALA A 142 6.98 2.92 19.95
N ALA A 143 8.22 2.42 19.84
CA ALA A 143 9.24 2.96 18.94
C ALA A 143 8.82 2.89 17.47
N ILE A 144 8.28 1.74 17.01
CA ILE A 144 7.74 1.58 15.65
C ILE A 144 6.58 2.55 15.39
N TYR A 145 5.73 2.76 16.40
CA TYR A 145 4.62 3.69 16.34
C TYR A 145 5.09 5.14 16.21
N LYS A 146 6.02 5.56 17.07
CA LYS A 146 6.65 6.89 17.01
C LYS A 146 7.27 7.13 15.64
N ALA A 147 8.03 6.16 15.12
CA ALA A 147 8.61 6.26 13.77
C ALA A 147 7.54 6.43 12.67
N LEU A 148 6.37 5.78 12.78
CA LEU A 148 5.25 5.98 11.85
C LEU A 148 4.67 7.39 11.91
N VAL A 149 4.44 7.90 13.12
CA VAL A 149 3.90 9.24 13.37
C VAL A 149 4.90 10.28 12.87
N TYR A 150 6.17 10.14 13.25
CA TYR A 150 7.21 11.09 12.92
C TYR A 150 7.54 11.17 11.43
N SER A 151 7.57 10.04 10.74
CA SER A 151 8.01 10.01 9.33
C SER A 151 6.86 10.05 8.31
N GLY A 152 5.63 9.75 8.73
CA GLY A 152 4.51 9.56 7.81
C GLY A 152 4.73 8.43 6.79
N LEU A 153 5.69 7.53 7.02
CA LEU A 153 6.03 6.46 6.10
C LEU A 153 4.96 5.36 6.07
N ARG A 154 5.05 4.48 5.06
CA ARG A 154 4.25 3.24 5.06
C ARG A 154 4.87 2.29 6.09
N LEU A 155 4.04 1.51 6.79
CA LEU A 155 4.52 0.51 7.75
C LEU A 155 5.66 -0.37 7.23
N ARG A 156 5.59 -0.81 5.98
CA ARG A 156 6.66 -1.64 5.41
C ARG A 156 7.99 -0.89 5.36
N ALA A 157 8.00 0.40 5.03
CA ALA A 157 9.21 1.21 5.01
C ALA A 157 9.75 1.48 6.43
N VAL A 158 8.87 1.61 7.43
CA VAL A 158 9.30 1.68 8.84
C VAL A 158 9.89 0.36 9.31
N VAL A 159 9.27 -0.78 8.99
CA VAL A 159 9.84 -2.11 9.31
C VAL A 159 11.19 -2.32 8.61
N GLU A 160 11.33 -1.89 7.35
CA GLU A 160 12.62 -1.89 6.62
C GLU A 160 13.65 -1.00 7.34
N LEU A 161 13.27 0.21 7.78
CA LEU A 161 14.14 1.10 8.54
C LEU A 161 14.73 0.41 9.78
N PHE A 162 13.90 -0.21 10.62
CA PHE A 162 14.39 -0.92 11.82
C PHE A 162 15.22 -2.17 11.48
N ASN A 163 14.88 -2.92 10.42
CA ASN A 163 15.65 -4.10 10.02
C ASN A 163 17.05 -3.76 9.49
N GLU A 164 17.17 -2.63 8.78
CA GLU A 164 18.40 -2.21 8.09
C GLU A 164 19.16 -1.11 8.84
N TYR A 165 18.66 -0.68 10.01
CA TYR A 165 19.20 0.48 10.71
C TYR A 165 20.69 0.33 10.97
N ASP A 166 21.40 1.41 10.65
CA ASP A 166 22.84 1.54 10.83
C ASP A 166 23.10 3.00 11.21
N PRO A 167 23.49 3.29 12.47
CA PRO A 167 23.75 4.66 12.92
C PRO A 167 24.73 5.43 12.02
N ALA A 168 25.66 4.74 11.35
CA ALA A 168 26.64 5.37 10.45
C ALA A 168 26.01 5.95 9.18
N LYS A 169 24.78 5.52 8.82
CA LYS A 169 24.02 6.03 7.67
C LYS A 169 23.07 7.16 8.04
N LEU A 170 22.93 7.48 9.33
CA LEU A 170 22.07 8.55 9.78
C LEU A 170 22.64 9.89 9.34
N ILE A 171 21.84 10.67 8.60
CA ILE A 171 22.22 12.01 8.14
C ILE A 171 21.67 13.01 9.15
N LEU A 172 22.55 13.86 9.65
CA LEU A 172 22.24 14.96 10.57
C LEU A 172 22.46 16.28 9.82
N PRO A 173 21.41 16.90 9.24
CA PRO A 173 21.56 18.14 8.49
C PRO A 173 22.19 19.24 9.37
N PRO A 174 23.34 19.84 8.97
CA PRO A 174 24.02 20.83 9.80
C PRO A 174 23.17 22.07 10.11
N GLU A 175 22.33 22.48 9.14
CA GLU A 175 21.47 23.67 9.22
C GLU A 175 20.17 23.41 10.00
N HIS A 176 19.77 22.14 10.15
CA HIS A 176 18.52 21.75 10.80
C HIS A 176 18.78 20.79 11.97
N LYS A 177 19.21 21.36 13.10
CA LYS A 177 19.73 20.58 14.24
C LYS A 177 18.68 19.76 15.00
N ASN A 178 17.39 20.00 14.79
CA ASN A 178 16.29 19.28 15.44
C ASN A 178 15.81 18.04 14.66
N ILE A 179 16.33 17.79 13.46
CA ILE A 179 15.92 16.66 12.62
C ILE A 179 17.09 15.72 12.32
N ALA A 180 16.73 14.48 11.97
CA ALA A 180 17.60 13.52 11.34
C ALA A 180 16.87 12.90 10.14
N LYS A 181 17.65 12.42 9.16
CA LYS A 181 17.09 11.68 8.03
C LYS A 181 17.89 10.42 7.75
N TYR A 182 17.19 9.32 7.49
CA TYR A 182 17.81 8.02 7.20
C TYR A 182 17.50 7.59 5.76
N PRO A 183 18.51 7.25 4.93
CA PRO A 183 18.29 6.84 3.53
C PRO A 183 17.60 5.48 3.46
N LEU A 184 16.49 5.38 2.72
CA LEU A 184 15.75 4.14 2.54
C LEU A 184 16.13 3.46 1.22
N HIS A 185 16.64 2.23 1.29
CA HIS A 185 17.03 1.45 0.12
C HIS A 185 15.80 0.89 -0.59
N ARG A 186 15.23 1.61 -1.56
CA ARG A 186 14.29 0.99 -2.50
C ARG A 186 14.55 1.33 -3.96
N HIS A 187 15.23 0.42 -4.66
CA HIS A 187 15.33 0.39 -6.12
C HIS A 187 14.28 -0.53 -6.79
N LYS A 188 13.65 -1.47 -6.06
CA LYS A 188 12.68 -2.44 -6.62
C LYS A 188 11.22 -2.03 -6.36
N GLY A 189 10.60 -1.38 -7.35
CA GLY A 189 9.15 -1.06 -7.38
C GLY A 189 8.81 0.36 -7.83
N GLN A 190 7.52 0.65 -7.99
CA GLN A 190 7.02 1.96 -8.48
C GLN A 190 6.98 3.08 -7.42
N LYS A 191 7.24 2.79 -6.14
CA LYS A 191 7.10 3.77 -5.04
C LYS A 191 8.38 3.80 -4.20
N LYS A 192 9.15 4.88 -4.31
CA LYS A 192 10.35 5.13 -3.49
C LYS A 192 10.00 6.11 -2.37
N ALA A 193 10.34 5.75 -1.14
CA ALA A 193 10.63 6.73 -0.10
C ALA A 193 12.14 6.90 -0.11
N PHE A 194 12.64 8.12 -0.16
CA PHE A 194 14.08 8.41 -0.27
C PHE A 194 14.72 8.47 1.11
N TYR A 195 14.05 9.16 2.03
CA TYR A 195 14.49 9.28 3.41
C TYR A 195 13.35 8.98 4.39
N ALA A 196 13.70 8.51 5.58
CA ALA A 196 12.87 8.59 6.77
C ALA A 196 13.27 9.85 7.54
N TYR A 197 12.41 10.87 7.50
CA TYR A 197 12.55 12.07 8.33
C TYR A 197 12.06 11.77 9.76
N LEU A 198 12.87 12.13 10.76
CA LEU A 198 12.63 11.84 12.17
C LEU A 198 13.13 13.01 13.05
N PRO A 199 12.56 13.19 14.26
CA PRO A 199 13.20 14.00 15.28
C PRO A 199 14.61 13.47 15.57
N ARG A 200 15.56 14.39 15.74
CA ARG A 200 16.96 14.01 15.92
C ARG A 200 17.18 13.20 17.19
N ASP A 201 16.55 13.61 18.28
CA ASP A 201 16.65 12.93 19.57
C ASP A 201 16.10 11.50 19.47
N PHE A 202 14.89 11.34 18.93
CA PHE A 202 14.29 10.02 18.69
C PHE A 202 15.20 9.11 17.84
N ALA A 203 15.74 9.64 16.73
CA ALA A 203 16.62 8.88 15.85
C ALA A 203 17.94 8.45 16.51
N LEU A 204 18.43 9.20 17.50
CA LEU A 204 19.66 8.90 18.22
C LEU A 204 19.46 8.02 19.46
N SER A 205 18.28 8.08 20.10
CA SER A 205 18.03 7.42 21.39
C SER A 205 17.13 6.19 21.32
N GLU A 206 16.16 6.15 20.40
CA GLU A 206 15.13 5.10 20.35
C GLU A 206 15.21 4.23 19.08
N LEU A 207 15.94 4.66 18.05
CA LEU A 207 16.09 3.91 16.82
C LEU A 207 17.25 2.91 16.94
N GLU A 208 16.95 1.62 16.76
CA GLU A 208 17.93 0.53 16.81
C GLU A 208 17.63 -0.54 15.76
N GLN A 209 18.64 -1.36 15.44
CA GLN A 209 18.47 -2.45 14.49
C GLN A 209 17.71 -3.61 15.15
N LEU A 210 16.54 -3.95 14.61
CA LEU A 210 15.69 -5.02 15.13
C LEU A 210 15.23 -5.96 14.02
N PRO A 211 15.35 -7.29 14.18
CA PRO A 211 14.87 -8.26 13.20
C PRO A 211 13.33 -8.39 13.29
N LEU A 212 12.63 -7.50 12.61
CA LEU A 212 11.18 -7.40 12.64
C LEU A 212 10.52 -8.15 11.47
N ASP A 213 9.58 -9.03 11.78
CA ASP A 213 8.65 -9.57 10.79
C ASP A 213 7.48 -8.60 10.51
N TYR A 214 7.28 -8.27 9.23
CA TYR A 214 6.25 -7.31 8.81
C TYR A 214 4.84 -7.73 9.20
N GLU A 215 4.48 -9.01 9.03
CA GLU A 215 3.11 -9.46 9.32
C GLU A 215 2.85 -9.51 10.83
N HIS A 216 3.85 -9.91 11.62
CA HIS A 216 3.78 -9.84 13.09
C HIS A 216 3.54 -8.41 13.57
N VAL A 217 4.37 -7.45 13.15
CA VAL A 217 4.23 -6.03 13.52
C VAL A 217 2.87 -5.47 13.07
N LYS A 218 2.48 -5.72 11.81
CA LYS A 218 1.20 -5.27 11.25
C LYS A 218 0.00 -5.80 12.03
N ASN A 219 0.06 -7.03 12.54
CA ASN A 219 -1.03 -7.60 13.33
C ASN A 219 -1.07 -7.00 14.73
N ARG A 220 0.08 -6.73 15.36
CA ARG A 220 0.14 -6.13 16.71
C ARG A 220 -0.19 -4.65 16.74
N LEU A 221 0.06 -3.90 15.66
CA LEU A 221 -0.34 -2.49 15.50
C LEU A 221 -1.82 -2.30 15.16
N ARG A 222 -2.58 -3.37 14.89
CA ARG A 222 -4.03 -3.28 14.66
C ARG A 222 -4.75 -3.25 15.99
N VAL A 223 -4.72 -2.11 16.66
CA VAL A 223 -5.44 -1.92 17.92
C VAL A 223 -6.83 -1.37 17.61
N LYS A 224 -7.85 -2.03 18.15
CA LYS A 224 -9.18 -1.42 18.31
C LYS A 224 -9.11 -0.61 19.60
N LEU A 225 -8.81 0.68 19.48
CA LEU A 225 -8.89 1.57 20.62
C LEU A 225 -10.37 1.77 20.95
N ARG A 226 -10.92 0.87 21.77
CA ARG A 226 -12.22 1.08 22.42
C ARG A 226 -12.13 2.15 23.52
N ALA A 227 -10.91 2.44 23.97
CA ALA A 227 -10.61 3.25 25.13
C ALA A 227 -10.54 4.77 24.87
N VAL A 228 -10.53 5.23 23.61
CA VAL A 228 -10.68 6.68 23.33
C VAL A 228 -12.16 7.01 23.49
N ARG A 229 -12.52 7.42 24.71
CA ARG A 229 -13.88 7.78 25.14
C ARG A 229 -14.58 8.67 24.11
N ASN A 230 -15.85 8.37 23.84
CA ASN A 230 -16.81 9.14 23.03
C ASN A 230 -16.70 9.09 21.50
N THR A 231 -16.27 7.96 20.90
CA THR A 231 -16.62 7.69 19.50
C THR A 231 -17.37 6.36 19.39
N GLU A 232 -18.57 6.38 18.78
CA GLU A 232 -19.45 5.21 18.60
C GLU A 232 -18.81 4.05 17.82
N LYS A 233 -17.63 4.28 17.23
CA LYS A 233 -16.89 3.30 16.44
C LYS A 233 -15.46 3.26 16.95
N SER A 234 -15.03 2.09 17.43
CA SER A 234 -13.62 1.82 17.68
C SER A 234 -12.81 2.27 16.47
N VAL A 235 -11.96 3.28 16.62
CA VAL A 235 -11.04 3.65 15.54
C VAL A 235 -10.08 2.48 15.40
N GLN A 236 -10.21 1.77 14.27
CA GLN A 236 -9.24 0.76 13.90
C GLN A 236 -7.97 1.50 13.54
N PHE A 237 -7.07 1.60 14.50
CA PHE A 237 -5.78 2.21 14.27
C PHE A 237 -5.05 1.43 13.17
N SER A 238 -4.57 2.15 12.16
CA SER A 238 -3.78 1.55 11.08
C SER A 238 -2.71 2.52 10.62
N ALA A 239 -1.54 1.99 10.24
CA ALA A 239 -0.46 2.82 9.69
C ALA A 239 -0.87 3.65 8.46
N SER A 240 -1.92 3.25 7.75
CA SER A 240 -2.49 4.06 6.66
C SER A 240 -3.17 5.32 7.18
N ALA A 241 -3.84 5.23 8.33
CA ALA A 241 -4.54 6.33 8.95
C ALA A 241 -3.56 7.33 9.58
N VAL A 242 -2.49 6.86 10.25
CA VAL A 242 -1.38 7.72 10.72
C VAL A 242 -0.77 8.52 9.58
N ARG A 243 -0.53 7.84 8.46
CA ARG A 243 0.03 8.47 7.28
C ARG A 243 -0.92 9.51 6.66
N GLU A 244 -2.23 9.32 6.75
CA GLU A 244 -3.22 10.32 6.31
C GLU A 244 -3.26 11.50 7.29
N TRP A 245 -3.21 11.22 8.59
CA TRP A 245 -3.09 12.21 9.66
C TRP A 245 -1.84 13.08 9.48
N PHE A 246 -0.65 12.47 9.31
CA PHE A 246 0.61 13.21 9.11
C PHE A 246 0.55 14.16 7.91
N ALA A 247 -0.02 13.70 6.80
CA ALA A 247 -0.19 14.55 5.62
C ALA A 247 -1.14 15.72 5.90
N THR A 248 -2.20 15.48 6.67
CA THR A 248 -3.15 16.51 7.10
C THR A 248 -2.50 17.49 8.07
N PHE A 249 -1.69 17.01 9.01
CA PHE A 249 -0.92 17.81 9.95
C PHE A 249 0.00 18.79 9.21
N LEU A 250 0.85 18.29 8.31
CA LEU A 250 1.75 19.14 7.52
C LEU A 250 0.98 20.14 6.63
N ALA A 251 -0.12 19.71 6.00
CA ALA A 251 -0.92 20.59 5.17
C ALA A 251 -1.55 21.74 5.97
N ARG A 252 -1.95 21.50 7.23
CA ARG A 252 -2.46 22.54 8.13
C ARG A 252 -1.38 23.56 8.52
N GLN A 253 -0.12 23.13 8.57
CA GLN A 253 1.04 24.02 8.77
C GLN A 253 1.46 24.78 7.49
N GLY A 254 0.73 24.61 6.38
CA GLY A 254 1.02 25.28 5.11
C GLY A 254 2.07 24.59 4.24
N CYS A 255 2.54 23.40 4.63
CA CYS A 255 3.53 22.65 3.84
C CYS A 255 2.98 22.29 2.45
N PRO A 256 3.70 22.60 1.35
CA PRO A 256 3.27 22.27 0.00
C PRO A 256 3.06 20.77 -0.20
N PHE A 257 1.99 20.38 -0.91
CA PHE A 257 1.66 18.96 -1.13
C PHE A 257 2.78 18.17 -1.83
N GLU A 258 3.59 18.81 -2.66
CA GLU A 258 4.75 18.17 -3.30
C GLU A 258 5.83 17.77 -2.27
N VAL A 259 6.09 18.63 -1.27
CA VAL A 259 7.01 18.37 -0.16
C VAL A 259 6.46 17.27 0.74
N ILE A 260 5.16 17.33 1.09
CA ILE A 260 4.48 16.27 1.85
C ILE A 260 4.58 14.92 1.11
N ASN A 261 4.34 14.93 -0.20
CA ASN A 261 4.46 13.74 -1.03
C ASN A 261 5.91 13.23 -1.09
N PHE A 262 6.90 14.12 -1.12
CA PHE A 262 8.31 13.75 -1.07
C PHE A 262 8.68 13.09 0.26
N ILE A 263 8.41 13.74 1.41
CA ILE A 263 8.65 13.21 2.77
C ILE A 263 8.01 11.83 2.93
N GLN A 264 6.78 11.67 2.46
CA GLN A 264 6.08 10.40 2.57
C GLN A 264 6.51 9.34 1.54
N GLY A 265 7.36 9.64 0.55
CA GLY A 265 7.69 8.70 -0.52
C GLY A 265 6.49 8.37 -1.42
N ARG A 266 5.78 9.42 -1.85
CA ARG A 266 4.71 9.43 -2.86
C ARG A 266 5.13 10.10 -4.16
N ALA A 267 6.29 10.78 -4.20
CA ALA A 267 6.79 11.45 -5.40
C ALA A 267 6.84 10.47 -6.60
N GLU A 268 6.41 10.95 -7.77
CA GLU A 268 6.31 10.15 -8.99
C GLU A 268 7.71 9.86 -9.58
N ARG A 269 7.78 8.83 -10.43
CA ARG A 269 9.02 8.48 -11.15
C ARG A 269 9.29 9.51 -12.23
N GLY A 270 10.54 9.97 -12.33
CA GLY A 270 11.03 10.73 -13.49
C GLY A 270 11.11 12.25 -13.28
N VAL A 271 11.11 12.71 -12.04
CA VAL A 271 11.45 14.09 -11.74
C VAL A 271 12.93 14.30 -12.13
N LEU A 272 13.25 15.40 -12.81
CA LEU A 272 14.64 15.76 -13.13
C LEU A 272 15.44 15.89 -11.82
N GLU A 273 16.70 15.43 -11.81
CA GLU A 273 17.57 15.43 -10.61
C GLU A 273 17.59 16.78 -9.87
N LYS A 274 17.52 17.89 -10.61
CA LYS A 274 17.44 19.26 -10.05
C LYS A 274 16.18 19.50 -9.21
N HIS A 275 15.01 19.04 -9.65
CA HIS A 275 13.78 19.19 -8.88
C HIS A 275 13.76 18.26 -7.66
N TYR A 276 14.43 17.11 -7.73
CA TYR A 276 14.63 16.27 -6.54
C TYR A 276 15.51 16.95 -5.48
N LEU A 277 16.65 17.54 -5.88
CA LEU A 277 17.52 18.26 -4.93
C LEU A 277 16.77 19.40 -4.24
N ASN A 278 15.98 20.15 -5.00
CA ASN A 278 15.14 21.21 -4.45
C ASN A 278 14.09 20.67 -3.47
N LEU A 279 13.43 19.54 -3.78
CA LEU A 279 12.47 18.92 -2.87
C LEU A 279 13.11 18.40 -1.58
N GLU A 280 14.37 17.93 -1.64
CA GLU A 280 15.09 17.50 -0.44
C GLU A 280 15.41 18.68 0.47
N ILE A 281 15.92 19.79 -0.07
CA ILE A 281 16.18 21.03 0.69
C ILE A 281 14.88 21.53 1.33
N LEU A 282 13.81 21.65 0.53
CA LEU A 282 12.50 22.06 1.04
C LEU A 282 11.95 21.10 2.10
N ALA A 283 12.18 19.80 1.95
CA ALA A 283 11.74 18.82 2.95
C ALA A 283 12.52 18.94 4.26
N ASP A 284 13.84 19.18 4.21
CA ASP A 284 14.64 19.44 5.40
C ASP A 284 14.14 20.72 6.13
N GLU A 285 13.92 21.82 5.39
CA GLU A 285 13.39 23.08 5.91
C GLU A 285 12.01 22.91 6.55
N TRP A 286 11.04 22.37 5.79
CA TRP A 286 9.66 22.20 6.25
C TRP A 286 9.55 21.22 7.40
N TYR A 287 10.29 20.11 7.37
CA TYR A 287 10.25 19.15 8.47
C TYR A 287 10.90 19.73 9.72
N SER A 288 12.02 20.46 9.60
CA SER A 288 12.65 21.17 10.72
C SER A 288 11.72 22.19 11.37
N ALA A 289 10.91 22.89 10.58
CA ALA A 289 9.97 23.89 11.08
C ALA A 289 8.80 23.30 11.91
N VAL A 290 8.45 22.02 11.70
CA VAL A 290 7.22 21.41 12.26
C VAL A 290 7.49 20.21 13.18
N VAL A 291 8.72 19.71 13.27
CA VAL A 291 9.04 18.49 14.02
C VAL A 291 8.76 18.64 15.52
N ASP A 292 8.97 19.83 16.08
CA ASP A 292 8.74 20.08 17.50
C ASP A 292 7.23 20.12 17.81
N ASP A 293 6.41 20.69 16.91
CA ASP A 293 4.94 20.60 17.01
C ASP A 293 4.45 19.14 16.87
N LEU A 294 5.09 18.36 15.99
CA LEU A 294 4.78 16.95 15.80
C LEU A 294 5.10 16.14 17.08
N LYS A 295 6.18 16.47 17.78
CA LYS A 295 6.51 15.91 19.09
C LYS A 295 5.49 16.35 20.15
N ALA A 296 5.11 17.63 20.17
CA ALA A 296 4.13 18.16 21.11
C ALA A 296 2.79 17.40 21.04
N VAL A 297 2.34 16.97 19.86
CA VAL A 297 1.16 16.11 19.72
C VAL A 297 1.29 14.84 20.57
N LEU A 298 2.44 14.16 20.54
CA LEU A 298 2.69 12.95 21.31
C LEU A 298 2.88 13.21 22.80
N GLU A 299 3.53 14.31 23.15
CA GLU A 299 3.86 14.68 24.53
C GLU A 299 2.68 15.33 25.30
N GLY A 300 1.61 15.71 24.59
CA GLY A 300 0.46 16.40 25.21
C GLY A 300 0.62 17.91 25.29
N GLY A 301 1.49 18.50 24.47
CA GLY A 301 1.58 19.94 24.27
C GLY A 301 0.28 20.52 23.70
N LYS A 302 -0.01 21.75 24.13
CA LYS A 302 -1.29 22.48 24.00
C LYS A 302 -1.90 22.50 22.61
#